data_AF-A0AAP3H2N4-F1
#
_entry.id   AF-A0AAP3H2N4-F1
#
_cell.length_a   1.000
_cell.length_b   1.000
_cell.length_c   1.000
_cell.angle_alpha   90.00
_cell.angle_beta   90.00
_cell.angle_gamma   90.00
#
_symmetry.space_group_name_H-M   'P 1'
#
loop_
_entity.id
_entity.type
_entity.pdbx_description
1 polymer ?
#
loop_
_entity_poly.entity_id
_entity_poly.type
_entity_poly.pdbx_seq_one_letter_code
_entity_poly.pdbx_strand_id
1 'polypeptide(L)'
;MKKRILFGIVVAGFAMGLGAASQIWPKHSRAERIAELFYGICLAPILTGDSPDTLLSGLTRTHDILGGKAWIDPQSLSLVEREQRRCEISTFAPHPLLYQDAEALLPLIEEIVSVDFPQLAYDPRAKMGDAALSKGWFLGPVYSPERWGIAHFAYPDWGDSAGSILMFAAPYRPLLRSAPLQ
;
A
#
# COMPACT_ATOMS: atom_id res chain seq x y z
N MET A 1 -16.35 36.82 39.19
CA MET A 1 -15.94 37.27 37.85
C MET A 1 -14.71 36.56 37.23
N LYS A 2 -13.97 35.67 37.92
CA LYS A 2 -12.72 35.07 37.38
C LYS A 2 -12.87 33.78 36.54
N LYS A 3 -13.96 33.01 36.68
CA LYS A 3 -14.13 31.72 35.97
C LYS A 3 -14.50 31.84 34.49
N ARG A 4 -15.24 32.90 34.10
CA ARG A 4 -15.70 33.11 32.71
C ARG A 4 -14.55 33.50 31.76
N ILE A 5 -13.56 34.23 32.25
CA ILE A 5 -12.38 34.65 31.47
C ILE A 5 -11.45 33.45 31.25
N LEU A 6 -11.24 32.62 32.29
CA LEU A 6 -10.44 31.39 32.17
C LEU A 6 -11.02 30.42 31.14
N PHE A 7 -12.35 30.26 31.13
CA PHE A 7 -13.02 29.36 30.19
C PHE A 7 -12.85 29.82 28.73
N GLY A 8 -12.92 31.13 28.48
CA GLY A 8 -12.68 31.69 27.15
C GLY A 8 -11.25 31.46 26.63
N ILE A 9 -10.25 31.57 27.52
CA ILE A 9 -8.84 31.31 27.18
C ILE A 9 -8.61 29.82 26.90
N VAL A 10 -9.22 28.92 27.69
CA VAL A 10 -9.11 27.47 27.49
C VAL A 10 -9.76 27.05 26.17
N VAL A 11 -10.95 27.56 25.85
CA VAL A 11 -11.66 27.21 24.61
C VAL A 11 -10.92 27.78 23.38
N ALA A 12 -10.42 29.02 23.45
CA ALA A 12 -9.64 29.61 22.37
C ALA A 12 -8.31 28.88 22.15
N GLY A 13 -7.61 28.51 23.23
CA GLY A 13 -6.38 27.72 23.15
C GLY A 13 -6.62 26.31 22.61
N PHE A 14 -7.73 25.67 22.97
CA PHE A 14 -8.10 24.34 22.46
C PHE A 14 -8.51 24.38 20.98
N ALA A 15 -9.24 25.41 20.55
CA ALA A 15 -9.62 25.60 19.15
C ALA A 15 -8.41 25.91 18.25
N MET A 16 -7.47 26.74 18.72
CA MET A 16 -6.21 26.99 18.00
C MET A 16 -5.31 25.75 18.00
N GLY A 17 -5.29 24.98 19.09
CA GLY A 17 -4.55 23.72 19.19
C GLY A 17 -5.06 22.64 18.24
N LEU A 18 -6.37 22.50 18.08
CA LEU A 18 -6.99 21.58 17.10
C LEU A 18 -6.77 22.05 15.64
N GLY A 19 -6.88 23.35 15.39
CA GLY A 19 -6.58 23.94 14.07
C GLY A 19 -5.14 23.70 13.63
N ALA A 20 -4.18 23.93 14.53
CA ALA A 20 -2.77 23.67 14.28
C ALA A 20 -2.45 22.16 14.22
N ALA A 21 -3.03 21.32 15.09
CA ALA A 21 -2.82 19.88 15.06
C ALA A 21 -3.30 19.24 13.74
N SER A 22 -4.36 19.78 13.12
CA SER A 22 -4.84 19.32 11.81
C SER A 22 -3.88 19.63 10.64
N GLN A 23 -2.93 20.54 10.83
CA GLN A 23 -1.84 20.83 9.87
C GLN A 23 -0.52 20.12 10.22
N ILE A 24 -0.39 19.62 11.45
CA ILE A 24 0.82 18.94 11.96
C ILE A 24 0.73 17.42 11.79
N TRP A 25 -0.48 16.85 11.63
CA TRP A 25 -0.58 15.47 11.15
C TRP A 25 -0.12 15.44 9.69
N PRO A 26 0.96 14.73 9.35
CA PRO A 26 1.33 14.55 7.96
C PRO A 26 0.15 13.85 7.30
N LYS A 27 -0.50 14.52 6.34
CA LYS A 27 -1.30 13.79 5.37
C LYS A 27 -0.30 12.95 4.61
N HIS A 28 -0.28 11.64 4.86
CA HIS A 28 0.51 10.72 4.06
C HIS A 28 0.34 11.07 2.59
N SER A 29 1.46 11.14 1.87
CA SER A 29 1.35 11.22 0.41
C SER A 29 0.55 10.01 -0.09
N ARG A 30 -0.07 10.13 -1.27
CA ARG A 30 -0.84 9.01 -1.82
C ARG A 30 0.03 7.75 -1.97
N ALA A 31 1.30 7.93 -2.35
CA ALA A 31 2.30 6.88 -2.40
C ALA A 31 2.56 6.24 -1.02
N GLU A 32 2.80 7.05 0.02
CA GLU A 32 3.01 6.56 1.39
C GLU A 32 1.81 5.79 1.92
N ARG A 33 0.60 6.29 1.67
CA ARG A 33 -0.63 5.59 2.09
C ARG A 33 -0.77 4.23 1.40
N ILE A 34 -0.47 4.16 0.09
CA ILE A 34 -0.49 2.89 -0.64
C ILE A 34 0.58 1.93 -0.11
N ALA A 35 1.80 2.42 0.18
CA ALA A 35 2.87 1.60 0.75
C ALA A 35 2.52 1.08 2.15
N GLU A 36 1.92 1.93 3.01
CA GLU A 36 1.44 1.55 4.35
C GLU A 36 0.38 0.45 4.25
N LEU A 37 -0.63 0.62 3.40
CA LEU A 37 -1.67 -0.38 3.17
C LEU A 37 -1.06 -1.68 2.64
N PHE A 38 -0.12 -1.58 1.69
CA PHE A 38 0.52 -2.76 1.11
C PHE A 38 1.29 -3.54 2.17
N TYR A 39 2.14 -2.86 2.94
CA TYR A 39 2.90 -3.50 4.00
C TYR A 39 1.97 -4.11 5.05
N GLY A 40 1.07 -3.31 5.64
CA GLY A 40 0.29 -3.75 6.78
C GLY A 40 -0.82 -4.77 6.44
N ILE A 41 -1.39 -4.72 5.23
CA ILE A 41 -2.47 -5.64 4.82
C ILE A 41 -1.93 -6.83 4.05
N CYS A 42 -0.98 -6.63 3.13
CA CYS A 42 -0.49 -7.69 2.26
C CYS A 42 0.72 -8.45 2.83
N LEU A 43 1.63 -7.76 3.53
CA LEU A 43 2.94 -8.33 3.89
C LEU A 43 3.04 -8.73 5.36
N ALA A 44 2.66 -7.85 6.30
CA ALA A 44 2.76 -8.07 7.74
C ALA A 44 2.10 -9.36 8.23
N PRO A 45 0.90 -9.78 7.74
CA PRO A 45 0.31 -11.05 8.16
C PRO A 45 1.16 -12.28 7.83
N ILE A 46 2.06 -12.17 6.84
CA ILE A 46 2.91 -13.25 6.36
C ILE A 46 4.32 -13.15 6.97
N LEU A 47 4.83 -11.93 7.16
CA LEU A 47 6.15 -11.67 7.72
C LEU A 47 6.16 -11.83 9.25
N THR A 48 5.26 -11.13 9.94
CA THR A 48 5.23 -11.03 11.41
C THR A 48 4.12 -11.88 12.02
N GLY A 49 3.05 -12.13 11.26
CA GLY A 49 1.83 -12.76 11.76
C GLY A 49 0.82 -11.76 12.34
N ASP A 50 1.07 -10.46 12.16
CA ASP A 50 0.19 -9.40 12.65
C ASP A 50 -1.16 -9.41 11.91
N SER A 51 -2.24 -9.15 12.63
CA SER A 51 -3.56 -9.05 12.01
C SER A 51 -3.71 -7.72 11.25
N PRO A 52 -4.23 -7.72 10.01
CA PRO A 52 -4.49 -6.50 9.26
C PRO A 52 -5.77 -5.78 9.69
N ASP A 53 -6.51 -6.30 10.68
CA ASP A 53 -7.86 -5.83 11.03
C ASP A 53 -7.93 -4.35 11.39
N THR A 54 -6.91 -3.79 12.06
CA THR A 54 -6.88 -2.36 12.39
C THR A 54 -6.88 -1.49 11.14
N LEU A 55 -6.03 -1.80 10.15
CA LEU A 55 -6.01 -1.07 8.89
C LEU A 55 -7.29 -1.29 8.09
N LEU A 56 -7.76 -2.54 8.01
CA LEU A 56 -9.00 -2.90 7.32
C LEU A 56 -10.23 -2.20 7.91
N SER A 57 -10.25 -1.95 9.22
CA SER A 57 -11.36 -1.25 9.90
C SER A 57 -11.51 0.21 9.46
N GLY A 58 -10.44 0.82 8.95
CA GLY A 58 -10.46 2.15 8.36
C GLY A 58 -10.87 2.19 6.89
N LEU A 59 -11.09 1.04 6.26
CA LEU A 59 -11.46 0.93 4.84
C LEU A 59 -12.94 0.65 4.65
N THR A 60 -13.48 1.02 3.49
CA THR A 60 -14.86 0.68 3.12
C THR A 60 -14.90 -0.69 2.46
N ARG A 61 -15.50 -1.69 3.11
CA ARG A 61 -15.68 -3.01 2.49
C ARG A 61 -16.61 -2.90 1.28
N THR A 62 -16.21 -3.50 0.16
CA THR A 62 -17.05 -3.63 -1.05
C THR A 62 -17.48 -5.10 -1.23
N HIS A 63 -18.04 -5.43 -2.38
CA HIS A 63 -18.33 -6.81 -2.76
C HIS A 63 -17.04 -7.61 -2.93
N ASP A 64 -17.12 -8.92 -2.72
CA ASP A 64 -15.99 -9.80 -2.96
C ASP A 64 -15.68 -9.82 -4.48
N ILE A 65 -14.40 -9.70 -4.84
CA ILE A 65 -13.91 -9.64 -6.23
C ILE A 65 -13.04 -10.86 -6.47
N LEU A 66 -13.30 -11.60 -7.56
CA LEU A 66 -12.55 -12.81 -7.95
C LEU A 66 -12.41 -13.88 -6.83
N GLY A 67 -13.33 -13.91 -5.87
CA GLY A 67 -13.29 -14.83 -4.71
C GLY A 67 -12.43 -14.33 -3.54
N GLY A 68 -11.81 -13.15 -3.66
CA GLY A 68 -11.14 -12.42 -2.60
C GLY A 68 -12.05 -11.39 -1.93
N LYS A 69 -11.69 -10.97 -0.72
CA LYS A 69 -12.34 -9.85 -0.04
C LYS A 69 -11.74 -8.55 -0.58
N ALA A 70 -12.58 -7.54 -0.77
CA ALA A 70 -12.13 -6.25 -1.30
C ALA A 70 -12.61 -5.06 -0.46
N TRP A 71 -11.78 -4.02 -0.42
CA TRP A 71 -12.02 -2.78 0.31
C TRP A 71 -11.53 -1.56 -0.48
N ILE A 72 -12.14 -0.42 -0.24
CA ILE A 72 -11.72 0.87 -0.82
C ILE A 72 -11.11 1.72 0.30
N ASP A 73 -9.89 2.22 0.07
CA ASP A 73 -9.31 3.26 0.90
C ASP A 73 -9.74 4.64 0.40
N PRO A 74 -10.46 5.43 1.20
CA PRO A 74 -10.95 6.75 0.76
C PRO A 74 -9.83 7.80 0.71
N GLN A 75 -8.65 7.55 1.30
CA GLN A 75 -7.56 8.51 1.33
C GLN A 75 -6.69 8.42 0.08
N SER A 76 -6.29 7.21 -0.31
CA SER A 76 -5.52 6.95 -1.54
C SER A 76 -6.40 6.69 -2.76
N LEU A 77 -7.72 6.56 -2.59
CA LEU A 77 -8.66 6.16 -3.66
C LEU A 77 -8.22 4.85 -4.34
N SER A 78 -7.69 3.91 -3.56
CA SER A 78 -7.25 2.60 -4.04
C SER A 78 -8.20 1.49 -3.61
N LEU A 79 -8.32 0.49 -4.47
CA LEU A 79 -8.94 -0.79 -4.19
C LEU A 79 -7.88 -1.71 -3.56
N VAL A 80 -8.20 -2.32 -2.44
CA VAL A 80 -7.40 -3.35 -1.77
C VAL A 80 -8.12 -4.67 -1.95
N GLU A 81 -7.51 -5.62 -2.65
CA GLU A 81 -8.02 -6.97 -2.84
C GLU A 81 -7.14 -7.96 -2.09
N ARG A 82 -7.77 -8.88 -1.35
CA ARG A 82 -7.05 -9.92 -0.61
C ARG A 82 -7.69 -11.28 -0.82
N GLU A 83 -6.87 -12.18 -1.35
CA GLU A 83 -7.09 -13.61 -1.45
C GLU A 83 -6.11 -14.37 -0.54
N GLN A 84 -6.17 -15.70 -0.52
CA GLN A 84 -5.32 -16.52 0.34
C GLN A 84 -3.82 -16.38 0.01
N ARG A 85 -3.47 -16.20 -1.26
CA ARG A 85 -2.06 -16.15 -1.73
C ARG A 85 -1.75 -14.96 -2.62
N ARG A 86 -2.71 -14.04 -2.77
CA ARG A 86 -2.54 -12.83 -3.56
C ARG A 86 -3.14 -11.69 -2.78
N CYS A 87 -2.42 -10.58 -2.74
CA CYS A 87 -2.92 -9.34 -2.21
C CYS A 87 -2.49 -8.22 -3.16
N GLU A 88 -3.41 -7.32 -3.46
CA GLU A 88 -3.25 -6.31 -4.48
C GLU A 88 -3.81 -4.98 -3.99
N ILE A 89 -3.09 -3.91 -4.31
CA ILE A 89 -3.59 -2.54 -4.19
C ILE A 89 -3.58 -1.94 -5.58
N SER A 90 -4.75 -1.54 -6.05
CA SER A 90 -4.94 -1.05 -7.40
C SER A 90 -5.66 0.29 -7.42
N THR A 91 -5.40 1.08 -8.45
CA THR A 91 -6.08 2.34 -8.73
C THR A 91 -6.56 2.34 -10.16
N PHE A 92 -7.69 2.98 -10.44
CA PHE A 92 -8.29 3.01 -11.78
C PHE A 92 -8.86 4.40 -12.08
N ALA A 93 -9.12 4.68 -13.35
CA ALA A 93 -9.95 5.82 -13.74
C ALA A 93 -11.30 5.80 -12.98
N PRO A 94 -11.82 6.98 -12.56
CA PRO A 94 -11.35 8.33 -12.85
C PRO A 94 -10.24 8.84 -11.89
N HIS A 95 -9.73 7.99 -11.00
CA HIS A 95 -8.73 8.36 -10.00
C HIS A 95 -7.46 7.49 -10.12
N PRO A 96 -6.79 7.44 -11.28
CA PRO A 96 -5.57 6.65 -11.43
C PRO A 96 -4.46 7.21 -10.54
N LEU A 97 -3.52 6.38 -10.13
CA LEU A 97 -2.27 6.83 -9.53
C LEU A 97 -1.53 7.73 -10.55
N LEU A 98 -1.21 8.96 -10.18
CA LEU A 98 -0.53 9.89 -11.08
C LEU A 98 0.94 9.47 -11.23
N TYR A 99 1.59 9.88 -12.33
CA TYR A 99 2.98 9.54 -12.60
C TYR A 99 3.91 9.88 -11.42
N GLN A 100 3.77 11.09 -10.85
CA GLN A 100 4.56 11.53 -9.69
C GLN A 100 4.37 10.65 -8.44
N ASP A 101 3.14 10.18 -8.20
CA ASP A 101 2.84 9.32 -7.04
C ASP A 101 3.36 7.90 -7.29
N ALA A 102 3.28 7.41 -8.53
CA ALA A 102 3.82 6.13 -8.93
C ALA A 102 5.36 6.09 -8.86
N GLU A 103 6.02 7.19 -9.27
CA GLU A 103 7.45 7.38 -9.15
C GLU A 103 7.89 7.46 -7.67
N ALA A 104 7.12 8.16 -6.82
CA ALA A 104 7.37 8.24 -5.39
C ALA A 104 7.09 6.91 -4.65
N LEU A 105 6.15 6.09 -5.14
CA LEU A 105 5.85 4.78 -4.56
C LEU A 105 6.97 3.77 -4.79
N LEU A 106 7.62 3.81 -5.95
CA LEU A 106 8.65 2.84 -6.32
C LEU A 106 9.80 2.69 -5.30
N PRO A 107 10.45 3.76 -4.79
CA PRO A 107 11.51 3.63 -3.81
C PRO A 107 11.03 3.06 -2.46
N LEU A 108 9.78 3.32 -2.06
CA LEU A 108 9.18 2.73 -0.85
C LEU A 108 9.06 1.21 -0.98
N ILE A 109 8.65 0.73 -2.15
CA ILE A 109 8.55 -0.71 -2.43
C ILE A 109 9.94 -1.35 -2.56
N GLU A 110 10.91 -0.63 -3.14
CA GLU A 110 12.30 -1.08 -3.21
C GLU A 110 12.90 -1.29 -1.82
N GLU A 111 12.65 -0.36 -0.90
CA GLU A 111 13.10 -0.48 0.48
C GLU A 111 12.51 -1.74 1.13
N ILE A 112 11.19 -1.93 1.06
CA ILE A 112 10.49 -3.13 1.57
C ILE A 112 11.11 -4.41 0.97
N VAL A 113 11.30 -4.45 -0.35
CA VAL A 113 11.90 -5.64 -0.99
C VAL A 113 13.31 -5.88 -0.49
N SER A 114 14.13 -4.83 -0.39
CA SER A 114 15.53 -4.96 0.03
C SER A 114 15.70 -5.43 1.48
N VAL A 115 14.81 -4.99 2.37
CA VAL A 115 14.87 -5.28 3.81
C VAL A 115 14.18 -6.60 4.14
N ASP A 116 12.94 -6.78 3.68
CA ASP A 116 12.09 -7.91 4.11
C ASP A 116 12.15 -9.11 3.15
N PHE A 117 12.59 -8.89 1.91
CA PHE A 117 12.65 -9.91 0.88
C PHE A 117 13.97 -9.91 0.07
N PRO A 118 15.15 -9.92 0.73
CA PRO A 118 16.44 -9.82 0.04
C PRO A 118 16.71 -10.95 -0.96
N GLN A 119 15.96 -12.05 -0.90
CA GLN A 119 15.99 -13.17 -1.84
C GLN A 119 15.27 -12.89 -3.17
N LEU A 120 14.39 -11.89 -3.23
CA LEU A 120 13.67 -11.55 -4.46
C LEU A 120 14.58 -10.74 -5.39
N ALA A 121 14.87 -11.29 -6.56
CA ALA A 121 15.67 -10.60 -7.58
C ALA A 121 14.77 -9.81 -8.53
N TYR A 122 15.26 -8.65 -8.99
CA TYR A 122 14.61 -7.90 -10.07
C TYR A 122 14.44 -8.79 -11.31
N ASP A 123 13.21 -8.86 -11.85
CA ASP A 123 12.93 -9.57 -13.08
C ASP A 123 12.76 -8.58 -14.24
N PRO A 124 13.70 -8.52 -15.20
CA PRO A 124 13.63 -7.58 -16.33
C PRO A 124 12.46 -7.84 -17.27
N ARG A 125 11.78 -9.00 -17.14
CA ARG A 125 10.58 -9.35 -17.93
C ARG A 125 9.29 -8.81 -17.29
N ALA A 126 9.33 -8.31 -16.07
CA ALA A 126 8.19 -7.68 -15.40
C ALA A 126 7.97 -6.26 -15.94
N LYS A 127 7.59 -6.14 -17.22
CA LYS A 127 7.34 -4.88 -17.93
C LYS A 127 5.98 -4.92 -18.63
N MET A 128 5.21 -3.83 -18.55
CA MET A 128 3.95 -3.67 -19.31
C MET A 128 4.12 -2.92 -20.64
N GLY A 129 5.27 -2.28 -20.87
CA GLY A 129 5.56 -1.47 -22.05
C GLY A 129 6.33 -0.20 -21.67
N ASP A 130 6.86 0.51 -22.67
CA ASP A 130 7.77 1.64 -22.42
C ASP A 130 7.08 2.87 -21.79
N ALA A 131 5.77 2.99 -21.99
CA ALA A 131 4.95 4.07 -21.43
C ALA A 131 4.47 3.80 -19.99
N ALA A 132 4.78 2.63 -19.42
CA ALA A 132 4.36 2.24 -18.07
C ALA A 132 5.55 2.21 -17.11
N LEU A 133 5.37 2.73 -15.90
CA LEU A 133 6.30 2.51 -14.80
C LEU A 133 6.10 1.09 -14.28
N SER A 134 7.01 0.19 -14.62
CA SER A 134 6.90 -1.24 -14.28
C SER A 134 8.16 -1.73 -13.60
N LYS A 135 8.00 -2.37 -12.43
CA LYS A 135 9.09 -3.07 -11.76
C LYS A 135 8.55 -4.27 -11.00
N GLY A 136 9.29 -5.38 -11.01
CA GLY A 136 8.92 -6.56 -10.25
C GLY A 136 10.12 -7.35 -9.79
N TRP A 137 9.97 -7.99 -8.63
CA TRP A 137 10.97 -8.81 -7.98
C TRP A 137 10.36 -10.17 -7.68
N PHE A 138 10.97 -11.22 -8.22
CA PHE A 138 10.37 -12.54 -8.21
C PHE A 138 11.40 -13.63 -7.96
N LEU A 139 10.92 -14.71 -7.36
CA LEU A 139 11.56 -16.02 -7.42
C LEU A 139 10.67 -16.97 -8.20
N GLY A 140 11.30 -17.86 -8.96
CA GLY A 140 10.63 -18.87 -9.77
C GLY A 140 10.40 -18.48 -11.24
N PRO A 141 10.21 -19.47 -12.13
CA PRO A 141 10.02 -19.23 -13.57
C PRO A 141 8.76 -18.43 -13.88
N VAL A 142 8.78 -17.62 -14.93
CA VAL A 142 7.58 -16.95 -15.45
C VAL A 142 6.53 -18.00 -15.83
N TYR A 143 5.27 -17.73 -15.52
CA TYR A 143 4.13 -18.65 -15.70
C TYR A 143 4.18 -19.93 -14.86
N SER A 144 5.15 -20.09 -13.95
CA SER A 144 5.14 -21.17 -12.97
C SER A 144 4.16 -20.86 -11.84
N PRO A 145 3.39 -21.85 -11.35
CA PRO A 145 2.61 -21.66 -10.13
C PRO A 145 3.53 -21.34 -8.94
N GLU A 146 4.77 -21.81 -8.94
CA GLU A 146 5.75 -21.56 -7.88
C GLU A 146 6.31 -20.13 -7.87
N ARG A 147 5.98 -19.33 -8.90
CA ARG A 147 6.44 -17.96 -8.98
C ARG A 147 5.74 -17.11 -7.93
N TRP A 148 6.55 -16.43 -7.14
CA TRP A 148 6.06 -15.56 -6.08
C TRP A 148 6.95 -14.32 -5.98
N GLY A 149 6.42 -13.25 -5.42
CA GLY A 149 7.15 -11.98 -5.32
C GLY A 149 6.24 -10.77 -5.30
N ILE A 150 6.85 -9.62 -5.58
CA ILE A 150 6.22 -8.30 -5.55
C ILE A 150 6.34 -7.66 -6.93
N ALA A 151 5.28 -7.00 -7.40
CA ALA A 151 5.38 -6.16 -8.58
C ALA A 151 4.55 -4.90 -8.45
N HIS A 152 5.07 -3.83 -9.04
CA HIS A 152 4.40 -2.56 -9.22
C HIS A 152 4.31 -2.25 -10.73
N PHE A 153 3.10 -2.03 -11.20
CA PHE A 153 2.80 -1.58 -12.54
C PHE A 153 1.94 -0.32 -12.44
N ALA A 154 2.37 0.78 -13.03
CA ALA A 154 1.60 2.01 -13.13
C ALA A 154 1.58 2.50 -14.57
N TYR A 155 0.40 2.83 -15.05
CA TYR A 155 0.11 3.22 -16.42
C TYR A 155 -0.81 4.46 -16.39
N PRO A 156 -0.31 5.62 -15.88
CA PRO A 156 -1.12 6.81 -15.64
C PRO A 156 -1.66 7.46 -16.91
N ASP A 157 -0.96 7.31 -18.05
CA ASP A 157 -1.25 8.03 -19.29
C ASP A 157 -2.13 7.24 -20.27
N TRP A 158 -2.77 6.16 -19.82
CA TRP A 158 -3.57 5.27 -20.68
C TRP A 158 -5.05 5.71 -20.80
N GLY A 159 -5.33 6.99 -20.57
CA GLY A 159 -6.69 7.55 -20.68
C GLY A 159 -7.68 6.86 -19.74
N ASP A 160 -8.81 6.38 -20.27
CA ASP A 160 -9.83 5.67 -19.49
C ASP A 160 -9.33 4.31 -18.93
N SER A 161 -8.22 3.80 -19.47
CA SER A 161 -7.55 2.60 -18.95
C SER A 161 -6.42 2.93 -17.98
N ALA A 162 -6.27 4.19 -17.55
CA ALA A 162 -5.23 4.58 -16.61
C ALA A 162 -5.40 3.92 -15.24
N GLY A 163 -4.29 3.57 -14.61
CA GLY A 163 -4.31 2.90 -13.32
C GLY A 163 -2.95 2.47 -12.79
N SER A 164 -3.01 1.69 -11.72
CA SER A 164 -1.85 1.04 -11.13
C SER A 164 -2.25 -0.25 -10.43
N ILE A 165 -1.28 -1.15 -10.29
CA ILE A 165 -1.35 -2.44 -9.63
C ILE A 165 -0.06 -2.60 -8.83
N LEU A 166 -0.16 -2.65 -7.51
CA LEU A 166 0.88 -3.09 -6.61
C LEU A 166 0.45 -4.43 -6.01
N MET A 167 1.17 -5.51 -6.33
CA MET A 167 0.76 -6.85 -5.95
C MET A 167 1.83 -7.59 -5.17
N PHE A 168 1.38 -8.46 -4.27
CA PHE A 168 2.15 -9.50 -3.63
C PHE A 168 1.53 -10.87 -3.96
N ALA A 169 2.34 -11.73 -4.57
CA ALA A 169 2.03 -13.14 -4.72
C ALA A 169 2.81 -13.93 -3.66
N ALA A 170 2.10 -14.60 -2.75
CA ALA A 170 2.69 -15.36 -1.66
C ALA A 170 3.27 -16.69 -2.16
N PRO A 171 4.41 -17.15 -1.61
CA PRO A 171 4.93 -18.47 -1.91
C PRO A 171 3.98 -19.57 -1.42
N TYR A 172 4.01 -20.75 -2.07
CA TYR A 172 3.26 -21.92 -1.59
C TYR A 172 3.79 -22.46 -0.27
N ARG A 173 5.09 -22.28 0.00
CA ARG A 173 5.72 -22.68 1.24
C ARG A 173 5.90 -21.45 2.12
N PRO A 174 5.67 -21.54 3.44
CA PRO A 174 5.92 -20.44 4.35
C PRO A 174 7.34 -19.89 4.18
N LEU A 175 7.49 -18.56 4.24
CA LEU A 175 8.80 -17.94 4.32
C LEU A 175 9.44 -18.40 5.64
N LEU A 176 10.56 -19.11 5.55
CA LEU A 176 11.34 -19.45 6.73
C LEU A 176 11.83 -18.13 7.31
N ARG A 177 11.48 -17.85 8.57
CA ARG A 177 12.02 -16.69 9.30
C ARG A 177 13.54 -16.78 9.23
N SER A 178 14.19 -15.81 8.60
CA SER A 178 15.58 -15.51 8.87
C SER A 178 15.64 -15.22 10.37
N ALA A 179 16.29 -16.09 11.15
CA ALA A 179 16.52 -15.81 12.56
C ALA A 179 17.22 -14.45 12.67
N PRO A 180 16.91 -13.62 13.68
CA PRO A 180 17.68 -12.42 13.91
C PRO A 180 19.14 -12.84 14.13
N LEU A 181 20.06 -12.24 13.37
CA LEU A 181 21.48 -12.33 13.65
C LEU A 181 21.67 -11.78 15.08
N GLN A 182 22.07 -12.68 15.99
CA GLN A 182 22.49 -12.32 17.36
C GLN A 182 23.81 -11.57 17.32
#